data_AF-A0A6V7M4T2-F1
#
_entry.id   AF-A0A6V7M4T2-F1
#
_cell.length_a   1.000
_cell.length_b   1.000
_cell.length_c   1.000
_cell.angle_alpha   90.00
_cell.angle_beta   90.00
_cell.angle_gamma   90.00
#
_symmetry.space_group_name_H-M   'P 1'
#
loop_
_entity.id
_entity.type
_entity.pdbx_description
1 polymer ?
#
loop_
_entity_poly.entity_id
_entity_poly.type
_entity_poly.pdbx_seq_one_letter_code
_entity_poly.pdbx_strand_id
1 'polypeptide(L)' 'ENVKHLFECFCEVAAPVGEKPAWILQRYPETFQDEELLKSVPKFAYPCEFE' A
#
# COMPACT_ATOMS: atom_id res chain seq x y z
N GLU A 1 0.78 0.12 26.60
CA GLU A 1 0.46 -0.51 25.30
C GLU A 1 1.69 -1.22 24.79
N ASN A 2 1.54 -2.46 24.33
CA ASN A 2 2.64 -3.23 23.78
C ASN A 2 2.40 -3.45 22.28
N VAL A 3 3.40 -3.12 21.48
CA VAL A 3 3.41 -3.40 20.06
C VAL A 3 3.32 -4.91 19.85
N LYS A 4 2.35 -5.36 19.06
CA LYS A 4 2.16 -6.79 18.75
C LYS A 4 3.04 -7.25 17.60
N HIS A 5 3.21 -6.41 16.60
CA HIS A 5 4.02 -6.67 15.40
C HIS A 5 4.91 -5.46 15.11
N LEU A 6 6.15 -5.70 14.67
CA LEU A 6 7.07 -4.61 14.29
C LEU A 6 6.52 -3.77 13.12
N PHE A 7 5.77 -4.42 12.24
CA PHE A 7 4.97 -3.82 11.18
C PHE A 7 3.74 -4.71 10.96
N GLU A 8 2.64 -4.12 10.52
CA GLU A 8 1.39 -4.84 10.26
C GLU A 8 1.36 -5.43 8.84
N CYS A 9 1.84 -4.66 7.85
CA CYS A 9 1.89 -5.08 6.45
C CYS A 9 2.97 -4.29 5.68
N PHE A 10 3.83 -5.00 4.96
CA PHE A 10 4.70 -4.44 3.92
C PHE A 10 3.97 -4.50 2.59
N CYS A 11 4.04 -3.44 1.79
CA CYS A 11 3.49 -3.38 0.44
C CYS A 11 4.53 -2.86 -0.54
N GLU A 12 4.79 -3.60 -1.62
CA GLU A 12 5.49 -3.06 -2.78
C GLU A 12 4.45 -2.41 -3.70
N VAL A 13 4.62 -1.13 -3.99
CA VAL A 13 3.65 -0.33 -4.74
C VAL A 13 4.27 0.10 -6.06
N ALA A 14 3.59 -0.18 -7.16
CA ALA A 14 3.94 0.36 -8.46
C ALA A 14 3.51 1.82 -8.58
N ALA A 15 4.38 2.64 -9.16
CA ALA A 15 4.08 4.01 -9.51
C ALA A 15 2.90 4.11 -10.50
N PRO A 16 2.13 5.20 -10.46
CA PRO A 16 1.13 5.45 -11.49
C PRO A 16 1.80 5.61 -12.87
N VAL A 17 1.09 5.20 -13.92
CA VAL A 17 1.57 5.27 -15.31
C VAL A 17 0.46 5.78 -16.21
N GLY A 18 0.60 7.02 -16.70
CA GLY A 18 -0.47 7.72 -17.43
C GLY A 18 -1.73 7.82 -16.56
N GLU A 19 -2.87 7.34 -17.09
CA GLU A 19 -4.13 7.32 -16.34
C GLU A 19 -4.24 6.17 -15.33
N LYS A 20 -3.28 5.22 -15.31
CA LYS A 20 -3.32 4.09 -14.38
C LYS A 20 -2.87 4.56 -12.99
N PRO A 21 -3.73 4.50 -11.95
CA PRO A 21 -3.33 4.88 -10.60
C PRO A 21 -2.33 3.88 -10.03
N ALA A 22 -1.57 4.30 -9.00
CA ALA A 22 -0.69 3.42 -8.25
C ALA A 22 -1.43 2.18 -7.71
N TRP A 23 -0.74 1.04 -7.65
CA TRP A 23 -1.32 -0.22 -7.19
C TRP A 23 -0.31 -1.07 -6.42
N ILE A 24 -0.80 -1.95 -5.55
CA ILE A 24 0.05 -2.89 -4.81
C ILE A 24 0.43 -4.05 -5.74
N LEU A 25 1.74 -4.30 -5.91
CA LEU A 25 2.30 -5.43 -6.66
C LEU A 25 2.31 -6.69 -5.80
N GLN A 26 2.79 -6.56 -4.57
CA GLN A 26 2.85 -7.64 -3.59
C GLN A 26 2.76 -7.08 -2.17
N ARG A 27 2.38 -7.95 -1.23
CA ARG A 27 2.23 -7.61 0.17
C ARG A 27 2.64 -8.75 1.09
N TYR A 28 3.17 -8.40 2.26
CA TYR A 28 3.53 -9.36 3.30
C TYR A 28 3.05 -8.87 4.68
N PRO A 29 2.36 -9.71 5.45
CA PRO A 29 1.94 -11.06 5.11
C PRO A 29 0.75 -11.08 4.13
N GLU A 30 0.68 -12.12 3.29
CA GLU A 30 -0.43 -12.32 2.35
C GLU A 30 -1.79 -12.50 3.06
N THR A 31 -1.75 -12.88 4.33
CA THR A 31 -2.94 -13.05 5.18
C THR A 31 -3.54 -11.76 5.70
N PHE A 32 -2.82 -10.63 5.61
CA PHE A 32 -3.34 -9.31 6.01
C PHE A 32 -4.54 -8.92 5.13
N GLN A 33 -5.71 -8.63 5.68
CA GLN A 33 -6.96 -8.51 4.88
C GLN A 33 -7.76 -7.24 5.20
N ASP A 34 -7.10 -6.21 5.72
CA ASP A 34 -7.74 -4.91 5.87
C ASP A 34 -7.82 -4.19 4.50
N GLU A 35 -8.91 -4.45 3.79
CA GLU A 35 -9.16 -3.93 2.44
C GLU A 35 -9.26 -2.39 2.40
N GLU A 36 -9.75 -1.74 3.47
CA GLU A 36 -9.82 -0.28 3.52
C GLU A 36 -8.42 0.32 3.63
N LEU A 37 -7.59 -0.24 4.50
CA LEU A 37 -6.20 0.17 4.65
C LEU A 37 -5.42 -0.11 3.36
N LEU A 38 -5.56 -1.29 2.77
CA LEU A 38 -4.87 -1.64 1.52
C LEU A 38 -5.24 -0.71 0.35
N LYS A 39 -6.51 -0.25 0.25
CA LYS A 39 -6.92 0.76 -0.74
C LYS A 39 -6.31 2.14 -0.50
N SER A 40 -5.92 2.45 0.74
CA SER A 40 -5.27 3.71 1.07
C SER A 40 -3.78 3.70 0.72
N VAL A 41 -3.10 2.55 0.85
CA VAL A 41 -1.64 2.44 0.73
C VAL A 41 -1.09 3.05 -0.57
N PRO A 42 -1.61 2.74 -1.78
CA PRO A 42 -1.08 3.36 -3.00
C PRO A 42 -1.25 4.88 -3.05
N LYS A 43 -2.32 5.42 -2.45
CA LYS A 43 -2.58 6.87 -2.42
C LYS A 43 -1.57 7.60 -1.53
N PHE A 44 -1.12 6.95 -0.46
CA PHE A 44 -0.11 7.51 0.45
C PHE A 44 1.32 7.28 -0.04
N ALA A 45 1.59 6.19 -0.77
CA ALA A 45 2.89 5.92 -1.36
C ALA A 45 3.26 6.93 -2.48
N TYR A 46 2.24 7.42 -3.19
CA TYR A 46 2.37 8.39 -4.27
C TYR A 46 1.39 9.57 -4.07
N PRO A 47 1.59 10.41 -3.04
CA PRO A 47 0.63 11.41 -2.59
C PRO A 47 0.72 12.73 -3.37
N CYS A 48 1.01 12.66 -4.68
CA CYS A 48 1.15 13.80 -5.56
C CYS A 48 0.64 13.48 -6.97
N GLU A 49 0.47 14.52 -7.77
CA GLU A 49 0.23 14.34 -9.20
C GLU A 49 1.54 13.90 -9.88
N PHE A 50 1.42 13.02 -10.86
CA PHE A 50 2.56 12.54 -11.66
C PHE A 50 2.42 13.15 -13.05
N GLU A 51 3.42 13.94 -13.43
CA GLU A 51 3.55 14.56 -14.76
C GLU A 51 3.86 13.54 -15.86
#